data_AF-W1YWU4-F1
#
_entry.id   AF-W1YWU4-F1
#
_cell.length_a   1.000
_cell.length_b   1.000
_cell.length_c   1.000
_cell.angle_alpha   90.00
_cell.angle_beta   90.00
_cell.angle_gamma   90.00
#
_symmetry.space_group_name_H-M   'P 1'
#
loop_
_entity.id
_entity.type
_entity.pdbx_description
1 polymer ?
#
loop_
_entity_poly.entity_id
_entity_poly.type
_entity_poly.pdbx_seq_one_letter_code
_entity_poly.pdbx_strand_id
1 'polypeptide(L)'
;AKTGDTLTAPDFKVTYDAIRFPQPLYIVALEPVKKGEEEKLASAVLKVAEEDPTCVVVKNAEARQLQIDCMGEVHLEHILNKMDRKYGVQAKLVTPYIPYRETIKGSAETESKYKKQSGG
;
A
#
# COMPACT_ATOMS: atom_id res chain seq x y z
N ALA A 1 -19.70 4.03 -9.76
CA ALA A 1 -20.40 3.30 -8.69
C ALA A 1 -19.42 2.29 -8.13
N LYS A 2 -19.12 2.38 -6.83
CA LYS A 2 -18.28 1.44 -6.10
C LYS A 2 -19.13 0.52 -5.25
N THR A 3 -18.54 -0.55 -4.75
CA THR A 3 -19.19 -1.47 -3.82
C THR A 3 -19.68 -0.69 -2.59
N GLY A 4 -20.98 -0.71 -2.33
CA GLY A 4 -21.62 0.01 -1.22
C GLY A 4 -22.36 1.30 -1.61
N ASP A 5 -22.30 1.74 -2.86
CA ASP A 5 -23.06 2.92 -3.30
C ASP A 5 -24.56 2.61 -3.40
N THR A 6 -25.39 3.50 -2.85
CA THR A 6 -26.84 3.44 -3.02
C THR A 6 -27.24 4.18 -4.29
N LEU A 7 -27.74 3.47 -5.30
CA LEU A 7 -28.27 4.07 -6.53
C LEU A 7 -29.71 4.54 -6.28
N THR A 8 -29.97 5.83 -6.47
CA THR A 8 -31.30 6.43 -6.25
C THR A 8 -31.74 7.29 -7.43
N ALA A 9 -33.04 7.47 -7.57
CA ALA A 9 -33.61 8.42 -8.53
C ALA A 9 -33.37 9.88 -8.07
N PRO A 10 -33.30 10.86 -8.98
CA PRO A 10 -33.04 12.27 -8.62
C PRO A 10 -34.01 12.83 -7.59
N ASP A 11 -35.27 12.38 -7.65
CA ASP A 11 -36.38 12.86 -6.83
C ASP A 11 -36.49 12.17 -5.46
N PHE A 12 -35.72 11.10 -5.21
CA PHE A 12 -35.82 10.33 -3.97
C PHE A 12 -34.45 9.91 -3.46
N LYS A 13 -33.81 10.80 -2.69
CA LYS A 13 -32.52 10.51 -2.04
C LYS A 13 -32.74 9.73 -0.74
N VAL A 14 -32.41 8.45 -0.78
CA VAL A 14 -32.24 7.61 0.41
C VAL A 14 -30.78 7.16 0.48
N THR A 15 -30.20 7.26 1.66
CA THR A 15 -28.84 6.80 1.94
C THR A 15 -28.90 5.76 3.03
N TYR A 16 -28.35 4.57 2.77
CA TYR A 16 -28.22 3.52 3.78
C TYR A 16 -26.89 3.64 4.52
N ASP A 17 -26.84 3.10 5.73
CA ASP A 17 -25.60 3.02 6.49
C ASP A 17 -24.54 2.18 5.77
N ALA A 18 -23.30 2.64 5.83
CA ALA A 18 -22.16 1.95 5.23
C ALA A 18 -21.87 0.63 5.96
N ILE A 19 -21.55 -0.40 5.18
CA ILE A 19 -21.09 -1.69 5.72
C ILE A 19 -19.76 -1.46 6.44
N ARG A 20 -19.67 -1.86 7.71
CA ARG A 20 -18.43 -1.81 8.49
C ARG A 20 -17.60 -3.05 8.18
N PHE A 21 -16.51 -2.85 7.46
CA PHE A 21 -15.51 -3.90 7.23
C PHE A 21 -14.52 -3.96 8.40
N PRO A 22 -14.07 -5.17 8.80
CA PRO A 22 -13.01 -5.31 9.79
C PRO A 22 -11.70 -4.72 9.27
N GLN A 23 -10.85 -4.24 10.17
CA GLN A 23 -9.51 -3.79 9.80
C GLN A 23 -8.63 -5.00 9.41
N PRO A 24 -7.87 -4.91 8.31
CA PRO A 24 -6.90 -5.94 7.96
C PRO A 24 -5.78 -5.99 9.01
N LEU A 25 -5.32 -7.20 9.33
CA LEU A 25 -4.29 -7.44 10.36
C LEU A 25 -2.98 -7.97 9.77
N TYR A 26 -2.99 -8.41 8.52
CA TYR A 26 -1.86 -9.06 7.87
C TYR A 26 -1.25 -8.15 6.82
N ILE A 27 -0.03 -7.67 7.08
CA ILE A 27 0.69 -6.71 6.22
C ILE A 27 1.85 -7.43 5.55
N VAL A 28 1.91 -7.37 4.22
CA VAL A 28 3.04 -7.90 3.44
C VAL A 28 3.47 -6.94 2.34
N ALA A 29 4.76 -6.95 2.01
CA ALA A 29 5.26 -6.24 0.85
C ALA A 29 5.17 -7.13 -0.40
N LEU A 30 4.80 -6.51 -1.52
CA LEU A 30 4.71 -7.14 -2.82
C LEU A 30 5.78 -6.57 -3.75
N GLU A 31 6.48 -7.47 -4.44
CA GLU A 31 7.43 -7.13 -5.50
C GLU A 31 7.09 -7.91 -6.77
N PRO A 32 7.19 -7.31 -7.98
CA PRO A 32 6.93 -8.06 -9.20
C PRO A 32 8.04 -9.08 -9.46
N VAL A 33 7.66 -10.28 -9.91
CA VAL A 33 8.65 -11.32 -10.28
C VAL A 33 9.49 -10.88 -11.49
N LYS A 34 8.89 -10.13 -12.42
CA LYS A 34 9.56 -9.59 -13.60
C LYS A 34 9.90 -8.11 -13.42
N LYS A 35 11.16 -7.75 -13.69
CA LYS A 35 11.60 -6.35 -13.74
C LYS A 35 10.85 -5.60 -14.84
N GLY A 36 10.29 -4.43 -14.51
CA GLY A 36 9.51 -3.60 -15.44
C GLY A 36 8.00 -3.79 -15.40
N GLU A 37 7.47 -4.70 -14.56
CA GLU A 37 6.02 -4.87 -14.37
C GLU A 37 5.47 -4.18 -13.10
N GLU A 38 6.24 -3.26 -12.51
CA GLU A 38 5.86 -2.52 -11.30
C GLU A 38 4.56 -1.71 -11.48
N GLU A 39 4.41 -1.03 -12.62
CA GLU A 39 3.19 -0.24 -12.90
C GLU A 39 1.96 -1.14 -13.14
N LYS A 40 2.15 -2.30 -13.79
CA LYS A 40 1.08 -3.29 -13.97
C LYS A 40 0.67 -3.90 -12.65
N LEU A 41 1.64 -4.20 -11.78
CA LEU A 41 1.36 -4.67 -10.43
C LEU A 41 0.54 -3.63 -9.66
N ALA A 42 1.01 -2.38 -9.59
CA ALA A 42 0.32 -1.31 -8.88
C ALA A 42 -1.13 -1.12 -9.38
N SER A 43 -1.33 -1.10 -10.70
CA SER A 43 -2.67 -0.96 -11.29
C SER A 43 -3.56 -2.19 -11.06
N ALA A 44 -3.01 -3.39 -11.06
CA ALA A 44 -3.75 -4.62 -10.78
C ALA A 44 -4.20 -4.69 -9.32
N VAL A 45 -3.32 -4.38 -8.35
CA VAL A 45 -3.70 -4.39 -6.93
C VAL A 45 -4.77 -3.33 -6.65
N LEU A 46 -4.67 -2.13 -7.23
CA LEU A 46 -5.69 -1.08 -7.09
C LEU A 46 -7.07 -1.54 -7.58
N LYS A 47 -7.13 -2.23 -8.73
CA LYS A 47 -8.40 -2.78 -9.25
C LYS A 47 -8.98 -3.85 -8.32
N VAL A 48 -8.13 -4.69 -7.74
CA VAL A 48 -8.58 -5.69 -6.76
C VAL A 48 -9.12 -5.04 -5.49
N ALA A 49 -8.50 -3.97 -5.01
CA ALA A 49 -8.98 -3.21 -3.85
C ALA A 49 -10.30 -2.47 -4.11
N GLU A 50 -10.59 -2.08 -5.36
CA GLU A 50 -11.92 -1.56 -5.73
C GLU A 50 -13.01 -2.64 -5.74
N GLU A 51 -12.64 -3.89 -6.04
CA GLU A 51 -13.56 -5.04 -5.98
C GLU A 51 -13.81 -5.49 -4.52
N ASP A 52 -12.76 -5.50 -3.70
CA ASP A 52 -12.78 -5.98 -2.31
C ASP A 52 -12.33 -4.89 -1.32
N PRO A 53 -13.27 -4.27 -0.58
CA PRO A 53 -12.98 -3.18 0.35
C PRO A 53 -12.21 -3.63 1.60
N THR A 54 -12.03 -4.93 1.82
CA THR A 54 -11.21 -5.46 2.94
C THR A 54 -9.71 -5.46 2.63
N CYS A 55 -9.35 -5.30 1.36
CA CYS A 55 -7.98 -5.21 0.89
C CYS A 55 -7.55 -3.74 0.82
N VAL A 56 -6.54 -3.37 1.60
CA VAL A 56 -5.99 -2.01 1.60
C VAL A 56 -4.61 -2.03 0.95
N VAL A 57 -4.38 -1.10 0.04
CA VAL A 57 -3.13 -0.97 -0.69
C VAL A 57 -2.42 0.29 -0.23
N VAL A 58 -1.23 0.12 0.30
CA VAL A 58 -0.42 1.22 0.83
C VAL A 58 0.91 1.26 0.09
N LYS A 59 1.26 2.42 -0.47
CA LYS A 59 2.61 2.66 -1.00
C LYS A 59 3.43 3.34 0.09
N ASN A 60 4.36 2.61 0.70
CA ASN A 60 5.20 3.14 1.75
C ASN A 60 6.27 4.08 1.14
N ALA A 61 6.25 5.36 1.52
CA ALA A 61 7.15 6.37 0.97
C ALA A 61 8.61 6.21 1.45
N GLU A 62 8.81 5.72 2.68
CA GLU A 62 10.13 5.52 3.27
C GLU A 62 10.81 4.27 2.70
N ALA A 63 10.08 3.16 2.62
CA ALA A 63 10.58 1.90 2.06
C ALA A 63 10.58 1.87 0.52
N ARG A 64 9.82 2.75 -0.13
CA ARG A 64 9.48 2.71 -1.57
C ARG A 64 8.89 1.36 -2.02
N GLN A 65 8.24 0.65 -1.10
CA GLN A 65 7.61 -0.65 -1.35
C GLN A 65 6.10 -0.52 -1.50
N LEU A 66 5.52 -1.39 -2.33
CA LEU A 66 4.08 -1.59 -2.38
C LEU A 66 3.70 -2.61 -1.30
N GLN A 67 2.81 -2.23 -0.40
CA GLN A 67 2.31 -3.05 0.69
C GLN A 67 0.83 -3.33 0.48
N ILE A 68 0.41 -4.53 0.85
CA ILE A 68 -0.97 -4.96 0.85
C ILE A 68 -1.35 -5.43 2.25
N ASP A 69 -2.49 -4.93 2.72
CA ASP A 69 -3.06 -5.28 4.00
C ASP A 69 -4.29 -6.17 3.75
N CYS A 70 -4.26 -7.38 4.29
CA CYS A 70 -5.28 -8.40 4.09
C CYS A 70 -5.80 -8.92 5.44
N MET A 71 -6.91 -9.66 5.39
CA MET A 71 -7.47 -10.32 6.58
C MET A 71 -6.64 -11.50 7.06
N GLY A 72 -5.85 -12.14 6.17
CA GLY A 72 -4.99 -13.27 6.52
C GLY A 72 -4.31 -13.90 5.30
N GLU A 73 -3.58 -14.98 5.54
CA GLU A 73 -2.77 -15.68 4.54
C GLU A 73 -3.61 -16.26 3.39
N VAL A 74 -4.74 -16.91 3.71
CA VAL A 74 -5.64 -17.50 2.70
C VAL A 74 -6.23 -16.43 1.78
N HIS A 75 -6.55 -15.25 2.32
CA HIS A 75 -7.07 -14.13 1.54
C HIS A 75 -6.01 -13.58 0.59
N LEU A 76 -4.77 -13.45 1.06
CA LEU A 76 -3.63 -13.05 0.26
C LEU A 76 -3.36 -14.03 -0.90
N GLU A 77 -3.37 -15.34 -0.63
CA GLU A 77 -3.18 -16.35 -1.67
C GLU A 77 -4.26 -16.26 -2.75
N HIS A 78 -5.51 -16.03 -2.36
CA HIS A 78 -6.61 -15.83 -3.29
C HIS A 78 -6.40 -14.57 -4.16
N ILE A 79 -5.96 -13.46 -3.57
CA ILE A 79 -5.66 -12.21 -4.28
C ILE A 79 -4.54 -12.44 -5.31
N LEU A 80 -3.45 -13.09 -4.92
CA LEU A 80 -2.33 -13.39 -5.82
C LEU A 80 -2.77 -14.26 -7.00
N ASN A 81 -3.55 -15.31 -6.75
CA ASN A 81 -4.12 -16.16 -7.80
C ASN A 81 -5.05 -15.37 -8.74
N LYS A 82 -5.86 -14.47 -8.19
CA LYS A 82 -6.76 -13.62 -8.98
C LYS A 82 -5.97 -12.66 -9.86
N MET A 83 -4.87 -12.10 -9.35
CA MET A 83 -3.99 -11.21 -10.10
C MET A 83 -3.29 -11.92 -11.26
N ASP A 84 -2.76 -13.12 -11.01
CA ASP A 84 -2.14 -13.94 -12.06
C ASP A 84 -3.15 -14.32 -13.15
N ARG A 85 -4.36 -14.76 -12.77
CA ARG A 85 -5.41 -15.16 -13.72
C ARG A 85 -6.02 -14.01 -14.52
N LYS A 86 -6.34 -12.88 -13.89
CA LYS A 86 -7.02 -11.76 -14.56
C LYS A 86 -6.06 -10.79 -15.26
N TYR A 87 -4.88 -10.57 -14.68
CA TYR A 87 -3.96 -9.53 -15.14
C TYR A 87 -2.61 -10.08 -15.63
N GLY A 88 -2.34 -11.38 -15.44
CA GLY A 88 -1.10 -12.01 -15.89
C GLY A 88 0.15 -11.52 -15.15
N VAL A 89 -0.03 -10.94 -13.95
CA VAL A 89 1.06 -10.38 -13.15
C VAL A 89 1.33 -11.28 -11.95
N GLN A 90 2.57 -11.78 -11.87
CA GLN A 90 3.05 -12.54 -10.73
C GLN A 90 3.77 -11.64 -9.74
N ALA A 91 3.35 -11.69 -8.48
CA ALA A 91 3.94 -10.97 -7.38
C ALA A 91 4.62 -11.94 -6.41
N LYS A 92 5.77 -11.52 -5.88
CA LYS A 92 6.50 -12.20 -4.83
C LYS A 92 6.19 -11.54 -3.49
N LEU A 93 6.02 -12.38 -2.47
CA LEU A 93 5.86 -11.95 -1.09
C LEU A 93 7.22 -11.63 -0.47
N VAL A 94 7.34 -10.45 0.12
CA VAL A 94 8.53 -10.00 0.84
C VAL A 94 8.09 -9.47 2.20
N THR A 95 8.93 -9.68 3.21
CA THR A 95 8.71 -9.06 4.51
C THR A 95 8.81 -7.54 4.39
N PRO A 96 7.86 -6.79 4.95
CA PRO A 96 7.86 -5.34 4.84
C PRO A 96 9.10 -4.75 5.51
N TYR A 97 9.73 -3.77 4.85
CA TYR A 97 10.85 -3.04 5.43
C TYR A 97 10.38 -2.20 6.63
N ILE A 98 11.08 -2.34 7.75
CA ILE A 98 10.82 -1.56 8.97
C ILE A 98 11.76 -0.34 8.95
N PRO A 99 11.24 0.91 8.87
CA PRO A 99 12.06 2.09 8.92
C PRO A 99 12.62 2.30 10.33
N TYR A 100 13.91 2.05 10.50
CA TYR A 100 14.61 2.36 11.74
C TYR A 100 14.84 3.87 11.85
N ARG A 101 14.60 4.40 13.05
CA ARG A 101 14.87 5.81 13.37
C ARG A 101 16.02 5.89 14.35
N GLU A 102 16.90 6.85 14.12
CA GLU A 102 18.00 7.16 15.01
C GLU A 102 17.61 8.31 15.94
N THR A 103 18.00 8.22 17.21
CA THR A 103 17.82 9.30 18.19
C THR A 103 19.09 9.49 18.99
N ILE A 104 19.35 10.72 19.39
CA ILE A 104 20.38 11.04 20.38
C ILE A 104 19.83 10.77 21.79
N LYS A 105 20.69 10.30 22.70
CA LYS A 105 20.31 10.00 24.10
C LYS A 105 20.57 11.14 25.08
N GLY A 106 21.35 12.15 24.67
CA GLY A 106 21.75 13.25 25.53
C GLY A 106 22.11 14.49 24.71
N SER A 107 22.34 15.60 25.40
CA SER A 107 22.74 16.87 24.79
C SER A 107 24.25 16.90 24.51
N ALA A 108 24.64 17.41 23.34
CA ALA A 108 26.02 17.66 22.97
C ALA A 108 26.17 19.11 22.49
N GLU A 109 27.17 19.82 22.99
CA GLU A 109 27.55 21.14 22.47
C GLU A 109 28.58 20.96 21.35
N THR A 110 28.32 21.57 20.18
CA THR A 110 29.23 21.53 19.03
C THR A 110 29.40 22.91 18.42
N GLU A 111 30.65 23.35 18.26
CA GLU A 111 31.00 24.51 17.45
C GLU A 111 31.32 24.06 16.03
N SER A 112 30.43 24.37 15.09
CA SER A 112 30.60 24.08 13.67
C SER A 112 30.94 25.37 12.91
N LYS A 113 32.20 25.52 12.48
CA LYS A 113 32.63 26.66 11.64
C LYS A 113 32.79 26.21 10.19
N TYR A 114 31.75 26.42 9.38
CA TYR A 114 31.80 26.13 7.95
C TYR A 114 32.45 27.29 7.19
N LYS A 115 33.74 27.17 6.86
CA LYS A 115 34.43 28.08 5.94
C LYS A 115 34.65 27.37 4.60
N LYS A 116 33.81 27.71 3.62
CA LYS A 116 34.08 27.42 2.20
C LYS A 116 34.84 28.61 1.62
N GLN A 117 36.11 28.41 1.26
CA GLN A 117 36.83 29.33 0.39
C GLN A 117 36.70 28.83 -1.06
N SER A 118 35.63 29.26 -1.72
CA SER A 118 35.41 29.04 -3.14
C SER A 118 36.05 30.21 -3.90
N GLY A 119 37.31 30.03 -4.31
CA GLY A 119 38.01 30.96 -5.18
C GLY A 119 39.12 31.73 -4.46
N GLY A 120 40.33 31.58 -4.98
CA GLY A 120 41.20 32.73 -5.18
C GLY A 120 40.81 33.44 -6.47
#